data_AF-A0AAU0SR55-F1
#
_entry.id   AF-A0AAU0SR55-F1
#
_cell.length_a   1.000
_cell.length_b   1.000
_cell.length_c   1.000
_cell.angle_alpha   90.00
_cell.angle_beta   90.00
_cell.angle_gamma   90.00
#
_symmetry.space_group_name_H-M   'P 1'
#
loop_
_entity.id
_entity.type
_entity.pdbx_description
1 polymer ?
#
loop_
_entity_poly.entity_id
_entity_poly.type
_entity_poly.pdbx_seq_one_letter_code
_entity_poly.pdbx_strand_id
1 'polypeptide(L)'
;MKIGYARVSTRDQNADLQIDALTKAGCERIYQDVASGSKSARPELDKLLVHVRAGDAVVIWKLDRLGRSLKHLVELVGELAARNVGLQSLNDPIDTTHAQGRFVFNLFASLAEFERELIRERTQAGLSAARSRGRVGGRPKGLPAQAEATAMAAETLYREGRLSVSAIGKKLHISKSTLYRYLRHRGITIGVPAKITQHLNITVPPAVDNAERIATVILRLAVENNSKFVRGKKRALENIERYCLEPYGMKLLESGNYALSIPYRNDEALDKTVHDLLTEISQEAEMRNCFIEADAWEEGSERRW
;
A
#
# COMPACT_ATOMS: atom_id res chain seq x y z
N MET A 1 13.88 -32.79 -25.54
CA MET A 1 15.16 -32.78 -24.79
C MET A 1 14.89 -32.95 -23.31
N LYS A 2 15.81 -33.58 -22.54
CA LYS A 2 15.72 -33.66 -21.07
C LYS A 2 16.55 -32.54 -20.44
N ILE A 3 15.92 -31.73 -19.60
CA ILE A 3 16.55 -30.59 -18.93
C ILE A 3 16.48 -30.80 -17.42
N GLY A 4 17.62 -30.92 -16.77
CA GLY A 4 17.72 -31.14 -15.33
C GLY A 4 17.59 -29.86 -14.53
N TYR A 5 16.95 -29.94 -13.36
CA TYR A 5 16.94 -28.87 -12.35
C TYR A 5 17.33 -29.42 -10.97
N ALA A 6 18.33 -28.79 -10.36
CA ALA A 6 18.83 -29.12 -9.03
C ALA A 6 18.74 -27.90 -8.10
N ARG A 7 18.46 -28.15 -6.82
CA ARG A 7 18.38 -27.10 -5.80
C ARG A 7 19.00 -27.53 -4.48
N VAL A 8 19.78 -26.65 -3.86
CA VAL A 8 20.30 -26.84 -2.50
C VAL A 8 19.93 -25.67 -1.58
N SER A 9 19.74 -25.96 -0.29
CA SER A 9 19.22 -25.01 0.69
C SER A 9 20.30 -24.09 1.27
N THR A 10 21.58 -24.40 1.06
CA THR A 10 22.75 -23.59 1.48
C THR A 10 23.92 -23.85 0.53
N ARG A 11 24.89 -22.93 0.47
CA ARG A 11 26.11 -23.10 -0.36
C ARG A 11 26.97 -24.29 0.08
N ASP A 12 26.88 -24.67 1.35
CA ASP A 12 27.63 -25.79 1.93
C ASP A 12 26.94 -27.15 1.73
N GLN A 13 25.72 -27.18 1.16
CA GLN A 13 25.07 -28.43 0.78
C GLN A 13 25.57 -28.87 -0.59
N ASN A 14 26.11 -30.08 -0.64
CA ASN A 14 26.60 -30.65 -1.88
C ASN A 14 25.44 -31.02 -2.82
N ALA A 15 25.41 -30.40 -4.01
CA ALA A 15 24.45 -30.69 -5.07
C ALA A 15 24.85 -31.88 -5.95
N ASP A 16 26.07 -32.40 -5.79
CA ASP A 16 26.67 -33.45 -6.64
C ASP A 16 25.75 -34.67 -6.74
N LEU A 17 25.13 -35.09 -5.64
CA LEU A 17 24.17 -36.20 -5.66
C LEU A 17 23.04 -35.95 -6.69
N GLN A 18 22.49 -34.74 -6.72
CA GLN A 18 21.41 -34.38 -7.64
C GLN A 18 21.93 -34.32 -9.08
N ILE A 19 23.08 -33.67 -9.29
CA ILE A 19 23.70 -33.51 -10.60
C ILE A 19 24.06 -34.87 -11.20
N ASP A 20 24.59 -35.78 -10.38
CA ASP A 20 24.98 -37.13 -10.80
C ASP A 20 23.79 -37.93 -11.31
N ALA A 21 22.64 -37.93 -10.62
CA ALA A 21 21.49 -38.65 -11.16
C ALA A 21 20.82 -37.93 -12.32
N LEU A 22 20.82 -36.59 -12.37
CA LEU A 22 20.32 -35.87 -13.53
C LEU A 22 21.17 -36.20 -14.77
N THR A 23 22.49 -36.28 -14.61
CA THR A 23 23.42 -36.70 -15.65
C THR A 23 23.16 -38.14 -16.07
N LYS A 24 23.02 -39.07 -15.11
CA LYS A 24 22.66 -40.48 -15.37
C LYS A 24 21.30 -40.63 -16.05
N ALA A 25 20.35 -39.74 -15.78
CA ALA A 25 19.03 -39.72 -16.41
C ALA A 25 19.05 -39.22 -17.87
N GLY A 26 20.21 -38.77 -18.35
CA GLY A 26 20.41 -38.26 -19.71
C GLY A 26 19.96 -36.80 -19.88
N CYS A 27 20.07 -35.97 -18.84
CA CYS A 27 19.80 -34.54 -18.96
C CYS A 27 20.92 -33.86 -19.76
N GLU A 28 20.57 -33.22 -20.87
CA GLU A 28 21.53 -32.52 -21.75
C GLU A 28 22.00 -31.20 -21.14
N ARG A 29 21.14 -30.57 -20.34
CA ARG A 29 21.43 -29.31 -19.66
C ARG A 29 20.91 -29.35 -18.23
N ILE A 30 21.72 -28.92 -17.27
CA ILE A 30 21.36 -28.92 -15.85
C ILE A 30 21.44 -27.50 -15.31
N TYR A 31 20.36 -27.04 -14.69
CA TYR A 31 20.26 -25.75 -14.02
C TYR A 31 20.33 -25.95 -12.51
N GLN A 32 21.14 -25.16 -11.82
CA GLN A 32 21.38 -25.31 -10.39
C GLN A 32 21.11 -24.00 -9.63
N ASP A 33 20.13 -24.03 -8.72
CA ASP A 33 19.89 -22.92 -7.79
C ASP A 33 20.46 -23.21 -6.39
N VAL A 34 21.07 -22.19 -5.81
CA VAL A 34 21.41 -22.15 -4.39
C VAL A 34 20.49 -21.15 -3.70
N ALA A 35 19.52 -21.65 -2.94
CA ALA A 35 18.50 -20.81 -2.30
C ALA A 35 18.25 -21.24 -0.86
N SER A 36 18.68 -20.41 0.10
CA SER A 36 18.37 -20.56 1.51
C SER A 36 17.09 -19.80 1.88
N GLY A 37 16.18 -20.49 2.58
CA GLY A 37 14.99 -19.88 3.17
C GLY A 37 14.11 -19.09 2.20
N SER A 38 13.35 -18.14 2.77
CA SER A 38 12.25 -17.38 2.16
C SER A 38 12.61 -16.45 0.98
N LYS A 39 13.87 -16.43 0.51
CA LYS A 39 14.26 -15.58 -0.63
C LYS A 39 13.64 -16.11 -1.91
N SER A 40 12.91 -15.24 -2.61
CA SER A 40 12.04 -15.56 -3.74
C SER A 40 12.78 -15.85 -5.04
N ALA A 41 13.90 -15.18 -5.29
CA ALA A 41 14.62 -15.25 -6.56
C ALA A 41 15.20 -16.65 -6.83
N ARG A 42 14.90 -17.20 -8.02
CA ARG A 42 15.42 -18.46 -8.56
C ARG A 42 15.84 -18.24 -10.00
N PRO A 43 16.94 -17.50 -10.21
CA PRO A 43 17.32 -17.07 -11.55
C PRO A 43 17.56 -18.25 -12.49
N GLU A 44 18.02 -19.40 -12.00
CA GLU A 44 18.27 -20.57 -12.85
C GLU A 44 16.97 -21.31 -13.21
N LEU A 45 16.01 -21.40 -12.29
CA LEU A 45 14.67 -21.90 -12.62
C LEU A 45 13.98 -21.00 -13.65
N ASP A 46 14.05 -19.67 -13.47
CA ASP A 46 13.44 -18.71 -14.39
C ASP A 46 14.06 -18.84 -15.80
N LYS A 47 15.39 -18.97 -15.88
CA LYS A 47 16.09 -19.25 -17.15
C LYS A 47 15.65 -20.57 -17.76
N LEU A 48 15.54 -21.64 -16.98
CA LEU A 48 15.07 -22.94 -17.45
C LEU A 48 13.67 -22.80 -18.07
N LEU A 49 12.75 -22.12 -17.39
CA LEU A 49 11.37 -21.92 -17.86
C LEU A 49 11.28 -21.09 -19.15
N VAL A 50 12.26 -20.24 -19.43
CA VAL A 50 12.36 -19.51 -20.72
C VAL A 50 12.93 -20.40 -21.83
N HIS A 51 13.80 -21.35 -21.50
CA HIS A 51 14.48 -22.20 -22.48
C HIS A 51 13.70 -23.44 -22.91
N VAL A 52 12.82 -23.98 -22.06
CA VAL A 52 12.01 -25.17 -22.35
C VAL A 52 11.10 -24.94 -23.57
N ARG A 53 10.98 -25.96 -24.42
CA ARG A 53 10.12 -25.96 -25.60
C ARG A 53 9.11 -27.12 -25.54
N ALA A 54 8.05 -27.03 -26.33
CA ALA A 54 7.09 -28.12 -26.47
C ALA A 54 7.80 -29.43 -26.85
N GLY A 55 7.47 -30.52 -26.14
CA GLY A 55 8.12 -31.82 -26.28
C GLY A 55 9.35 -32.03 -25.39
N ASP A 56 9.80 -31.02 -24.65
CA ASP A 56 10.84 -31.18 -23.63
C ASP A 56 10.29 -31.80 -22.34
N ALA A 57 11.20 -32.34 -21.52
CA ALA A 57 10.90 -32.82 -20.19
C ALA A 57 11.86 -32.18 -19.19
N VAL A 58 11.30 -31.52 -18.18
CA VAL A 58 12.04 -31.04 -17.01
C VAL A 58 12.23 -32.22 -16.06
N VAL A 59 13.47 -32.51 -15.71
CA VAL A 59 13.83 -33.63 -14.84
C VAL A 59 14.34 -33.09 -13.51
N ILE A 60 13.83 -33.62 -12.42
CA ILE A 60 14.22 -33.24 -11.06
C ILE A 60 14.56 -34.46 -10.23
N TRP A 61 15.42 -34.29 -9.22
CA TRP A 61 15.73 -35.38 -8.29
C TRP A 61 14.51 -35.80 -7.46
N LYS A 62 13.80 -34.81 -6.90
CA LYS A 62 12.57 -34.95 -6.09
C LYS A 62 11.70 -33.70 -6.19
N LEU A 63 10.39 -33.83 -5.95
CA LEU A 63 9.40 -32.74 -6.03
C LEU A 63 9.71 -31.53 -5.12
N ASP A 64 10.31 -31.77 -3.95
CA ASP A 64 10.72 -30.72 -3.00
C ASP A 64 11.85 -29.82 -3.55
N ARG A 65 12.54 -30.26 -4.60
CA ARG A 65 13.57 -29.47 -5.28
C ARG A 65 12.96 -28.44 -6.22
N LEU A 66 11.81 -28.74 -6.82
CA LEU A 66 11.11 -27.85 -7.75
C LEU A 66 10.17 -26.86 -7.04
N GLY A 67 9.31 -27.32 -6.13
CA GLY A 67 8.36 -26.48 -5.40
C GLY A 67 8.91 -25.90 -4.09
N ARG A 68 8.35 -24.77 -3.61
CA ARG A 68 8.51 -24.33 -2.19
C ARG A 68 7.33 -24.76 -1.32
N SER A 69 6.20 -24.96 -1.97
CA SER A 69 4.94 -25.44 -1.43
C SER A 69 4.28 -26.28 -2.51
N LEU A 70 3.33 -27.12 -2.11
CA LEU A 70 2.55 -27.90 -3.06
C LEU A 70 1.81 -27.00 -4.06
N LYS A 71 1.28 -25.86 -3.61
CA LYS A 71 0.67 -24.84 -4.50
C LYS A 71 1.63 -24.37 -5.60
N HIS A 72 2.85 -23.97 -5.22
CA HIS A 72 3.83 -23.49 -6.21
C HIS A 72 4.19 -24.59 -7.21
N LEU A 73 4.28 -25.84 -6.74
CA LEU A 73 4.52 -26.98 -7.61
C LEU A 73 3.37 -27.19 -8.61
N VAL A 74 2.12 -27.12 -8.15
CA VAL A 74 0.91 -27.23 -9.00
C VAL A 74 0.88 -26.14 -10.07
N GLU A 75 1.12 -24.90 -9.68
CA GLU A 75 1.18 -23.75 -10.61
C GLU A 75 2.25 -23.99 -11.68
N LEU A 76 3.47 -24.33 -11.27
CA LEU A 76 4.59 -24.53 -12.19
C LEU A 76 4.38 -25.71 -13.13
N VAL A 77 3.81 -26.82 -12.66
CA VAL A 77 3.49 -27.96 -13.53
C VAL A 77 2.34 -27.66 -14.46
N GLY A 78 1.34 -26.88 -14.02
CA GLY A 78 0.28 -26.37 -14.89
C GLY A 78 0.84 -25.51 -16.02
N GLU A 79 1.80 -24.63 -15.72
CA GLU A 79 2.49 -23.81 -16.72
C GLU A 79 3.30 -24.67 -17.72
N LEU A 80 4.02 -25.69 -17.23
CA LEU A 80 4.76 -26.62 -18.09
C LEU A 80 3.80 -27.42 -18.99
N ALA A 81 2.70 -27.93 -18.43
CA ALA A 81 1.69 -28.69 -19.18
C ALA A 81 1.03 -27.84 -20.26
N ALA A 82 0.70 -26.57 -19.97
CA ALA A 82 0.15 -25.63 -20.96
C ALA A 82 1.10 -25.38 -22.14
N ARG A 83 2.41 -25.55 -21.93
CA ARG A 83 3.45 -25.45 -22.97
C ARG A 83 3.82 -26.78 -23.62
N ASN A 84 3.08 -27.86 -23.34
CA ASN A 84 3.41 -29.23 -23.74
C ASN A 84 4.82 -29.68 -23.28
N VAL A 85 5.21 -29.27 -22.08
CA VAL A 85 6.46 -29.67 -21.42
C VAL A 85 6.13 -30.65 -20.29
N GLY A 86 6.83 -31.78 -20.26
CA GLY A 86 6.68 -32.78 -19.20
C GLY A 86 7.50 -32.43 -17.95
N LEU A 87 7.09 -32.98 -16.81
CA LEU A 87 7.86 -33.03 -15.58
C LEU A 87 8.11 -34.48 -15.21
N GLN A 88 9.37 -34.81 -14.92
CA GLN A 88 9.79 -36.12 -14.44
C GLN A 88 10.55 -35.97 -13.11
N SER A 89 10.10 -36.68 -12.07
CA SER A 89 10.88 -36.86 -10.85
C SER A 89 11.63 -38.19 -10.88
N LEU A 90 12.91 -38.20 -10.49
CA LEU A 90 13.73 -39.42 -10.51
C LEU A 90 13.43 -40.35 -9.32
N ASN A 91 13.05 -39.80 -8.17
CA ASN A 91 12.80 -40.57 -6.94
C ASN A 91 11.35 -40.53 -6.46
N ASP A 92 10.48 -39.79 -7.13
CA ASP A 92 9.05 -39.82 -6.87
C ASP A 92 8.35 -40.47 -8.06
N PRO A 93 7.22 -41.18 -7.85
CA PRO A 93 6.48 -41.85 -8.92
C PRO A 93 5.64 -40.85 -9.75
N ILE A 94 6.22 -39.69 -10.09
CA ILE A 94 5.55 -38.63 -10.85
C ILE A 94 6.31 -38.39 -12.15
N ASP A 95 5.63 -38.72 -13.25
CA ASP A 95 6.07 -38.44 -14.61
C ASP A 95 4.89 -37.96 -15.47
N THR A 96 4.79 -36.65 -15.66
CA THR A 96 3.69 -36.02 -16.40
C THR A 96 3.86 -36.08 -17.93
N THR A 97 4.90 -36.73 -18.43
CA THR A 97 5.01 -37.04 -19.88
C THR A 97 3.95 -38.06 -20.32
N HIS A 98 3.47 -38.89 -19.39
CA HIS A 98 2.46 -39.92 -19.62
C HIS A 98 1.08 -39.53 -19.06
N ALA A 99 0.01 -40.10 -19.62
CA ALA A 99 -1.36 -39.80 -19.21
C ALA A 99 -1.63 -40.18 -17.74
N GLN A 100 -1.13 -41.34 -17.28
CA GLN A 100 -1.28 -41.80 -15.90
C GLN A 100 -0.59 -40.86 -14.90
N GLY A 101 0.60 -40.36 -15.22
CA GLY A 101 1.30 -39.45 -14.33
C GLY A 101 0.69 -38.05 -14.31
N ARG A 102 0.12 -37.58 -15.43
CA ARG A 102 -0.72 -36.36 -15.46
C ARG A 102 -1.95 -36.51 -14.56
N PHE A 103 -2.62 -37.65 -14.62
CA PHE A 103 -3.79 -37.92 -13.76
C PHE A 103 -3.42 -37.90 -12.27
N VAL A 104 -2.38 -38.64 -11.87
CA VAL A 104 -1.90 -38.68 -10.48
C VAL A 104 -1.49 -37.29 -10.00
N PHE A 105 -0.81 -36.51 -10.85
CA PHE A 105 -0.44 -35.15 -10.52
C PHE A 105 -1.65 -34.25 -10.28
N ASN A 106 -2.67 -34.31 -11.16
CA ASN A 106 -3.89 -33.53 -11.01
C ASN A 106 -4.69 -33.90 -9.75
N LEU A 107 -4.64 -35.17 -9.34
CA LEU A 107 -5.22 -35.60 -8.06
C LEU A 107 -4.49 -34.94 -6.88
N PHE A 108 -3.16 -34.94 -6.88
CA PHE A 108 -2.37 -34.24 -5.84
C PHE A 108 -2.63 -32.73 -5.85
N ALA A 109 -2.80 -32.14 -7.04
CA ALA A 109 -3.15 -30.73 -7.18
C ALA A 109 -4.50 -30.42 -6.52
N SER A 110 -5.51 -31.24 -6.79
CA SER A 110 -6.85 -31.08 -6.22
C SER A 110 -6.84 -31.26 -4.70
N LEU A 111 -6.08 -32.24 -4.19
CA LEU A 111 -5.91 -32.44 -2.74
C LEU A 111 -5.23 -31.24 -2.06
N ALA A 112 -4.26 -30.61 -2.74
CA ALA A 112 -3.58 -29.42 -2.24
C ALA A 112 -4.54 -28.23 -2.07
N GLU A 113 -5.43 -28.04 -3.04
CA GLU A 113 -6.45 -26.99 -3.01
C GLU A 113 -7.45 -27.25 -1.87
N PHE A 114 -7.91 -28.50 -1.75
CA PHE A 114 -8.81 -28.92 -0.69
C PHE A 114 -8.23 -28.69 0.72
N GLU A 115 -6.98 -29.09 0.97
CA GLU A 115 -6.32 -28.86 2.27
C GLU A 115 -6.26 -27.36 2.61
N ARG A 116 -5.96 -26.52 1.61
CA ARG A 116 -5.89 -25.07 1.78
C ARG A 116 -7.26 -24.47 2.12
N GLU A 117 -8.31 -24.94 1.47
CA GLU A 117 -9.67 -24.52 1.77
C GLU A 117 -10.05 -24.88 3.19
N LEU A 118 -9.75 -26.10 3.66
CA LEU A 118 -9.97 -26.50 5.05
C LEU A 118 -9.21 -25.63 6.06
N ILE A 119 -7.94 -25.30 5.78
CA ILE A 119 -7.15 -24.39 6.65
C ILE A 119 -7.82 -23.01 6.72
N ARG A 120 -8.27 -22.49 5.56
CA ARG A 120 -8.95 -21.19 5.48
C ARG A 120 -10.27 -21.21 6.24
N GLU A 121 -11.08 -22.24 6.05
CA GLU A 121 -12.37 -22.42 6.72
C GLU A 121 -12.17 -22.46 8.24
N ARG A 122 -11.25 -23.29 8.73
CA ARG A 122 -10.92 -23.37 10.15
C ARG A 122 -10.44 -22.03 10.72
N THR A 123 -9.62 -21.30 9.97
CA THR A 123 -9.14 -19.97 10.37
C THR A 123 -10.29 -18.97 10.46
N GLN A 124 -11.20 -18.97 9.49
CA GLN A 124 -12.37 -18.09 9.49
C GLN A 124 -13.33 -18.43 10.62
N ALA A 125 -13.60 -19.72 10.86
CA ALA A 125 -14.40 -20.19 11.98
C ALA A 125 -13.77 -19.71 13.32
N GLY A 126 -12.46 -19.90 13.49
CA GLY A 126 -11.73 -19.42 14.67
C GLY A 126 -11.79 -17.90 14.87
N LEU A 127 -11.62 -17.13 13.78
CA LEU A 127 -11.74 -15.67 13.80
C LEU A 127 -13.17 -15.21 14.15
N SER A 128 -14.19 -15.88 13.59
CA SER A 128 -15.59 -15.56 13.88
C SER A 128 -15.93 -15.81 15.34
N ALA A 129 -15.50 -16.96 15.90
CA ALA A 129 -15.68 -17.31 17.30
C ALA A 129 -14.88 -16.39 18.23
N ALA A 130 -13.69 -15.93 17.83
CA ALA A 130 -12.93 -14.96 18.61
C ALA A 130 -13.61 -13.58 18.62
N ARG A 131 -14.18 -13.16 17.48
CA ARG A 131 -14.95 -11.90 17.38
C ARG A 131 -16.22 -11.93 18.21
N SER A 132 -16.96 -13.04 18.22
CA SER A 132 -18.16 -13.17 19.06
C SER A 132 -17.84 -13.11 20.56
N ARG A 133 -16.64 -13.55 20.95
CA ARG A 133 -16.08 -13.37 22.31
C ARG A 133 -15.49 -11.98 22.57
N GLY A 134 -15.67 -11.01 21.66
CA GLY A 134 -15.23 -9.63 21.83
C GLY A 134 -13.77 -9.35 21.42
N ARG A 135 -13.03 -10.33 20.88
CA ARG A 135 -11.67 -10.07 20.36
C ARG A 135 -11.75 -9.32 19.03
N VAL A 136 -11.42 -8.03 19.06
CA VAL A 136 -11.23 -7.22 17.85
C VAL A 136 -9.79 -7.39 17.37
N GLY A 137 -9.59 -8.14 16.28
CA GLY A 137 -8.29 -8.30 15.65
C GLY A 137 -7.81 -7.02 14.93
N GLY A 138 -6.58 -7.05 14.41
CA GLY A 138 -5.95 -5.93 13.72
C GLY A 138 -5.01 -5.11 14.60
N ARG A 139 -4.37 -4.09 14.01
CA ARG A 139 -3.47 -3.19 14.74
C ARG A 139 -4.30 -2.35 15.73
N PRO A 140 -3.92 -2.27 17.01
CA PRO A 140 -4.58 -1.41 17.99
C PRO A 140 -4.71 0.03 17.47
N LYS A 141 -5.86 0.66 17.73
CA LYS A 141 -6.10 2.07 17.39
C LYS A 141 -5.31 2.98 18.34
N GLY A 142 -4.94 4.15 17.85
CA GLY A 142 -4.26 5.18 18.64
C GLY A 142 -2.74 5.14 18.54
N LEU A 143 -2.10 6.00 19.32
CA LEU A 143 -0.66 6.09 19.44
C LEU A 143 -0.17 5.04 20.45
N PRO A 144 0.68 4.08 20.07
CA PRO A 144 1.25 3.14 21.04
C PRO A 144 2.13 3.89 22.05
N ALA A 145 2.20 3.45 23.29
CA ALA A 145 2.96 4.12 24.35
C ALA A 145 4.44 4.36 23.97
N GLN A 146 5.04 3.44 23.22
CA GLN A 146 6.41 3.58 22.70
C GLN A 146 6.57 4.73 21.69
N ALA A 147 5.50 5.13 21.02
CA ALA A 147 5.49 6.23 20.06
C ALA A 147 5.16 7.59 20.69
N GLU A 148 4.81 7.64 21.98
CA GLU A 148 4.48 8.87 22.70
C GLU A 148 5.65 9.87 22.70
N ALA A 149 6.86 9.39 23.02
CA ALA A 149 8.07 10.21 23.03
C ALA A 149 8.39 10.77 21.63
N THR A 150 8.23 9.95 20.59
CA THR A 150 8.44 10.40 19.20
C THR A 150 7.37 11.40 18.76
N ALA A 151 6.12 11.22 19.20
CA ALA A 151 5.03 12.14 18.91
C ALA A 151 5.20 13.49 19.61
N MET A 152 5.72 13.49 20.85
CA MET A 152 6.08 14.71 21.59
C MET A 152 7.24 15.44 20.93
N ALA A 153 8.30 14.72 20.52
CA ALA A 153 9.41 15.32 19.79
C ALA A 153 8.95 15.89 18.43
N ALA A 154 8.03 15.19 17.74
CA ALA A 154 7.40 15.68 16.52
C ALA A 154 6.59 16.96 16.74
N GLU A 155 5.81 17.04 17.81
CA GLU A 155 5.08 18.24 18.22
C GLU A 155 6.03 19.43 18.43
N THR A 156 7.08 19.25 19.24
CA THR A 156 8.03 20.32 19.56
C THR A 156 8.71 20.84 18.31
N LEU A 157 9.26 19.94 17.49
CA LEU A 157 9.96 20.31 16.25
C LEU A 157 9.02 20.97 15.22
N TYR A 158 7.74 20.57 15.20
CA TYR A 158 6.76 21.19 14.32
C TYR A 158 6.38 22.60 14.79
N ARG A 159 6.14 22.79 16.11
CA ARG A 159 5.82 24.10 16.70
C ARG A 159 6.97 25.10 16.60
N GLU A 160 8.22 24.64 16.70
CA GLU A 160 9.40 25.50 16.52
C GLU A 160 9.48 26.12 15.12
N GLY A 161 8.86 25.50 14.10
CA GLY A 161 8.76 26.04 12.74
C GLY A 161 10.09 26.17 11.98
N ARG A 162 11.22 25.74 12.56
CA ARG A 162 12.57 25.87 11.98
C ARG A 162 12.89 24.78 10.95
N LEU A 163 12.23 23.63 11.03
CA LEU A 163 12.45 22.49 10.16
C LEU A 163 11.22 22.23 9.29
N SER A 164 11.45 21.91 8.02
CA SER A 164 10.37 21.45 7.15
C SER A 164 9.82 20.10 7.64
N VAL A 165 8.56 19.82 7.36
CA VAL A 165 7.89 18.54 7.67
C VAL A 165 8.71 17.34 7.18
N SER A 166 9.36 17.47 6.02
CA SER A 166 10.23 16.42 5.47
C SER A 166 11.52 16.23 6.28
N ALA A 167 12.10 17.31 6.79
CA ALA A 167 13.30 17.25 7.63
C ALA A 167 12.98 16.67 9.02
N ILE A 168 11.82 17.02 9.59
CA ILE A 168 11.33 16.45 10.86
C ILE A 168 11.14 14.94 10.73
N GLY A 169 10.46 14.49 9.66
CA GLY A 169 10.26 13.06 9.40
C GLY A 169 11.58 12.28 9.27
N LYS A 170 12.57 12.85 8.57
CA LYS A 170 13.92 12.26 8.46
C LYS A 170 14.62 12.18 9.83
N LYS A 171 14.56 13.24 10.63
CA LYS A 171 15.22 13.34 11.94
C LYS A 171 14.62 12.38 12.98
N LEU A 172 13.31 12.16 12.91
CA LEU A 172 12.60 11.25 13.81
C LEU A 172 12.42 9.83 13.24
N HIS A 173 13.00 9.54 12.07
CA HIS A 173 12.86 8.26 11.36
C HIS A 173 11.40 7.82 11.16
N ILE A 174 10.51 8.76 10.86
CA ILE A 174 9.08 8.51 10.60
C ILE A 174 8.67 9.05 9.23
N SER A 175 7.69 8.40 8.61
CA SER A 175 7.09 8.92 7.37
C SER A 175 6.35 10.23 7.64
N LYS A 176 6.22 11.10 6.62
CA LYS A 176 5.36 12.30 6.69
C LYS A 176 3.93 11.97 7.15
N SER A 177 3.39 10.84 6.67
CA SER A 177 2.07 10.35 7.06
C SER A 177 1.96 9.94 8.52
N THR A 178 3.04 9.45 9.13
CA THR A 178 3.10 9.11 10.55
C THR A 178 3.28 10.37 11.40
N LEU A 179 4.11 11.32 10.93
CA LEU A 179 4.28 12.64 11.55
C LEU A 179 2.94 13.37 11.66
N TYR A 180 2.21 13.54 10.56
CA TYR A 180 0.90 14.20 10.61
C TYR A 180 -0.12 13.43 11.46
N ARG A 181 -0.07 12.09 11.46
CA ARG A 181 -0.93 11.29 12.35
C ARG A 181 -0.64 11.55 13.82
N TYR A 182 0.63 11.71 14.19
CA TYR A 182 1.03 12.05 15.56
C TYR A 182 0.59 13.46 15.93
N LEU A 183 0.78 14.43 15.04
CA LEU A 183 0.33 15.81 15.24
C LEU A 183 -1.20 15.88 15.43
N ARG A 184 -1.99 15.18 14.60
CA ARG A 184 -3.46 15.10 14.77
C ARG A 184 -3.88 14.40 16.06
N HIS A 185 -3.19 13.31 16.42
CA HIS A 185 -3.47 12.60 17.68
C HIS A 185 -3.22 13.50 18.90
N ARG A 186 -2.28 14.44 18.79
CA ARG A 186 -1.95 15.42 19.83
C ARG A 186 -2.72 16.75 19.69
N GLY A 187 -3.69 16.83 18.78
CA GLY A 187 -4.56 18.00 18.62
C GLY A 187 -3.87 19.24 18.03
N ILE A 188 -2.75 19.07 17.33
CA ILE A 188 -2.03 20.19 16.72
C ILE A 188 -2.68 20.53 15.38
N THR A 189 -3.03 21.80 15.20
CA THR A 189 -3.51 22.35 13.92
C THR A 189 -2.40 22.26 12.89
N ILE A 190 -2.59 21.40 11.90
CA ILE A 190 -1.72 21.26 10.74
C ILE A 190 -2.24 22.24 9.69
N GLY A 191 -1.41 23.16 9.23
CA GLY A 191 -1.79 24.05 8.12
C GLY A 191 -1.88 25.52 8.45
N VAL A 192 -2.02 25.95 9.71
CA VAL A 192 -1.97 27.40 10.02
C VAL A 192 -0.51 27.87 10.04
N PRO A 193 -0.02 28.65 9.06
CA PRO A 193 1.31 29.23 9.16
C PRO A 193 1.37 30.17 10.35
N ALA A 194 2.30 29.90 11.28
CA ALA A 194 2.64 30.76 12.41
C ALA A 194 3.07 32.21 12.03
N LYS A 195 3.15 32.52 10.72
CA LYS A 195 3.31 33.89 10.22
C LYS A 195 2.10 34.80 10.48
N ILE A 196 0.92 34.25 10.80
CA ILE A 196 -0.24 35.07 11.18
C ILE A 196 -0.13 35.55 12.64
N THR A 197 0.56 34.81 13.52
CA THR A 197 0.63 35.17 14.94
C THR A 197 1.76 36.17 15.27
N GLN A 198 2.79 36.30 14.42
CA GLN A 198 3.94 37.18 14.70
C GLN A 198 3.82 38.63 14.18
N HIS A 199 2.74 38.99 13.48
CA HIS A 199 2.48 40.39 13.04
C HIS A 199 1.41 41.12 13.86
N LEU A 200 1.09 40.66 15.07
CA LEU A 200 0.17 41.33 15.99
C LEU A 200 0.86 42.06 17.17
N ASN A 201 2.13 42.44 17.02
CA ASN A 201 2.63 43.63 17.71
C ASN A 201 2.30 44.86 16.87
N ILE A 202 1.02 45.25 16.87
CA ILE A 202 0.61 46.60 16.51
C ILE A 202 0.33 47.32 17.83
N THR A 203 1.29 48.15 18.24
CA THR A 203 1.01 49.34 19.05
C THR A 203 -0.17 50.04 18.40
N VAL A 204 -1.32 50.08 19.07
CA VAL A 204 -2.56 50.71 18.59
C VAL A 204 -2.29 52.16 18.19
N PRO A 205 -2.31 52.53 16.90
CA PRO A 205 -2.57 53.89 16.47
C PRO A 205 -4.10 54.07 16.41
N PRO A 206 -4.63 55.28 16.61
CA PRO A 206 -6.05 55.46 16.83
C PRO A 206 -6.86 55.15 15.57
N ALA A 207 -7.97 54.45 15.80
CA ALA A 207 -9.16 54.28 14.97
C ALA A 207 -9.08 54.63 13.47
N VAL A 208 -9.15 53.60 12.62
CA VAL A 208 -9.80 53.73 11.31
C VAL A 208 -10.75 52.55 11.14
N ASP A 209 -12.04 52.85 11.04
CA ASP A 209 -13.13 51.94 10.70
C ASP A 209 -12.76 51.02 9.53
N ASN A 210 -12.85 49.70 9.70
CA ASN A 210 -13.09 48.77 8.60
C ASN A 210 -13.75 47.51 9.17
N ALA A 211 -15.06 47.39 8.95
CA ALA A 211 -15.86 46.24 9.36
C ALA A 211 -15.31 44.94 8.77
N GLU A 212 -15.16 43.88 9.58
CA GLU A 212 -14.92 42.52 9.08
C GLU A 212 -16.08 42.11 8.16
N ARG A 213 -15.80 41.99 6.87
CA ARG A 213 -16.77 41.53 5.87
C ARG A 213 -16.73 40.01 5.82
N ILE A 214 -17.87 39.39 5.53
CA ILE A 214 -17.96 37.94 5.35
C ILE A 214 -18.32 37.70 3.89
N ALA A 215 -17.46 37.00 3.16
CA ALA A 215 -17.76 36.51 1.82
C ALA A 215 -18.39 35.12 1.91
N THR A 216 -19.40 34.87 1.11
CA THR A 216 -19.92 33.52 0.88
C THR A 216 -19.23 32.95 -0.33
N VAL A 217 -18.32 31.99 -0.12
CA VAL A 217 -17.59 31.31 -1.19
C VAL A 217 -18.21 29.95 -1.43
N ILE A 218 -18.60 29.69 -2.67
CA ILE A 218 -19.10 28.40 -3.12
C ILE A 218 -17.92 27.58 -3.64
N LEU A 219 -17.74 26.40 -3.07
CA LEU A 219 -16.70 25.44 -3.43
C LEU A 219 -17.34 24.20 -4.03
N ARG A 220 -17.04 23.95 -5.30
CA ARG A 220 -17.24 22.63 -5.93
C ARG A 220 -16.00 21.78 -5.64
N LEU A 221 -16.20 20.59 -5.10
CA LEU A 221 -15.10 19.70 -4.75
C LEU A 221 -15.42 18.26 -5.17
N ALA A 222 -14.58 17.69 -6.02
CA ALA A 222 -14.54 16.27 -6.34
C ALA A 222 -13.23 15.65 -5.85
N VAL A 223 -13.31 14.50 -5.20
CA VAL A 223 -12.15 13.75 -4.70
C VAL A 223 -12.14 12.39 -5.36
N GLU A 224 -11.02 12.01 -5.98
CA GLU A 224 -10.88 10.72 -6.67
C GLU A 224 -9.62 9.96 -6.24
N ASN A 225 -9.65 8.64 -6.35
CA ASN A 225 -8.46 7.83 -6.02
C ASN A 225 -7.45 7.92 -7.17
N ASN A 226 -6.15 8.06 -6.86
CA ASN A 226 -5.09 8.09 -7.88
C ASN A 226 -4.95 6.77 -8.65
N SER A 227 -5.55 5.68 -8.17
CA SER A 227 -5.52 4.36 -8.80
C SER A 227 -6.70 3.50 -8.36
N LYS A 228 -7.08 2.54 -9.24
CA LYS A 228 -8.12 1.53 -8.96
C LYS A 228 -7.83 0.64 -7.75
N PHE A 229 -6.59 0.58 -7.28
CA PHE A 229 -6.17 -0.23 -6.13
C PHE A 229 -6.24 0.53 -4.79
N VAL A 230 -6.45 1.85 -4.82
CA VAL A 230 -6.57 2.68 -3.63
C VAL A 230 -8.03 2.78 -3.21
N ARG A 231 -8.27 2.84 -1.89
CA ARG A 231 -9.60 2.98 -1.27
C ARG A 231 -9.56 4.13 -0.24
N GLY A 232 -9.12 5.31 -0.71
CA GLY A 232 -8.87 6.49 0.12
C GLY A 232 -9.98 7.55 0.06
N LYS A 233 -10.70 7.63 -1.07
CA LYS A 233 -11.70 8.66 -1.40
C LYS A 233 -12.61 9.07 -0.25
N LYS A 234 -13.38 8.14 0.33
CA LYS A 234 -14.32 8.45 1.42
C LYS A 234 -13.62 9.10 2.61
N ARG A 235 -12.45 8.58 3.00
CA ARG A 235 -11.72 9.07 4.16
C ARG A 235 -10.99 10.39 3.90
N ALA A 236 -10.59 10.63 2.65
CA ALA A 236 -10.05 11.92 2.22
C ALA A 236 -11.14 13.00 2.32
N LEU A 237 -12.35 12.72 1.82
CA LEU A 237 -13.48 13.65 1.92
C LEU A 237 -13.85 13.97 3.38
N GLU A 238 -14.02 12.95 4.23
CA GLU A 238 -14.31 13.14 5.67
C GLU A 238 -13.24 14.00 6.38
N ASN A 239 -11.97 13.88 5.97
CA ASN A 239 -10.89 14.67 6.51
C ASN A 239 -10.95 16.12 6.02
N ILE A 240 -11.18 16.33 4.73
CA ILE A 240 -11.30 17.67 4.13
C ILE A 240 -12.44 18.44 4.77
N GLU A 241 -13.61 17.81 4.89
CA GLU A 241 -14.78 18.42 5.54
C GLU A 241 -14.45 18.88 6.96
N ARG A 242 -13.89 17.99 7.78
CA ARG A 242 -13.57 18.28 9.18
C ARG A 242 -12.45 19.31 9.37
N TYR A 243 -11.37 19.19 8.60
CA TYR A 243 -10.14 19.94 8.89
C TYR A 243 -9.99 21.21 8.07
N CYS A 244 -10.55 21.25 6.85
CA CYS A 244 -10.41 22.39 5.96
C CYS A 244 -11.70 23.22 5.88
N LEU A 245 -12.87 22.58 5.81
CA LEU A 245 -14.13 23.27 5.52
C LEU A 245 -14.92 23.67 6.79
N GLU A 246 -14.96 22.82 7.82
CA GLU A 246 -15.65 23.08 9.10
C GLU A 246 -15.24 24.41 9.77
N PRO A 247 -13.95 24.85 9.77
CA PRO A 247 -13.55 26.14 10.32
C PRO A 247 -14.22 27.36 9.66
N TYR A 248 -14.66 27.23 8.40
CA TYR A 248 -15.36 28.28 7.65
C TYR A 248 -16.89 28.09 7.64
N GLY A 249 -17.42 27.27 8.56
CA GLY A 249 -18.87 27.09 8.71
C GLY A 249 -19.54 26.41 7.52
N MET A 250 -18.91 25.36 6.98
CA MET A 250 -19.39 24.67 5.78
C MET A 250 -20.87 24.29 5.81
N LYS A 251 -21.57 24.56 4.70
CA LYS A 251 -22.93 24.07 4.44
C LYS A 251 -22.97 23.36 3.10
N LEU A 252 -23.44 22.11 3.08
CA LEU A 252 -23.65 21.37 1.84
C LEU A 252 -24.96 21.85 1.19
N LEU A 253 -24.87 22.33 -0.04
CA LEU A 253 -26.00 22.76 -0.85
C LEU A 253 -26.65 21.57 -1.58
N GLU A 254 -27.90 21.73 -2.00
CA GLU A 254 -28.62 20.70 -2.78
C GLU A 254 -27.93 20.34 -4.09
N SER A 255 -27.15 21.26 -4.65
CA SER A 255 -26.32 21.03 -5.85
C SER A 255 -25.12 20.12 -5.60
N GLY A 256 -24.80 19.79 -4.35
CA GLY A 256 -23.60 19.04 -3.96
C GLY A 256 -22.34 19.90 -3.75
N ASN A 257 -22.45 21.23 -3.81
CA ASN A 257 -21.36 22.16 -3.52
C ASN A 257 -21.35 22.57 -2.04
N TYR A 258 -20.24 23.11 -1.55
CA TYR A 258 -20.12 23.66 -0.20
C TYR A 258 -20.21 25.19 -0.22
N ALA A 259 -21.01 25.78 0.65
CA ALA A 259 -20.97 27.20 0.95
C ALA A 259 -20.11 27.44 2.20
N LEU A 260 -19.13 28.33 2.10
CA LEU A 260 -18.18 28.68 3.14
C LEU A 260 -18.32 30.16 3.48
N SER A 261 -18.26 30.50 4.77
CA SER A 261 -18.29 31.87 5.27
C SER A 261 -16.86 32.31 5.61
N ILE A 262 -16.23 33.07 4.71
CA ILE A 262 -14.83 33.49 4.86
C ILE A 262 -14.78 34.96 5.32
N PRO A 263 -14.30 35.24 6.54
CA PRO A 263 -14.11 36.62 6.99
C PRO A 263 -12.89 37.22 6.29
N TYR A 264 -13.03 38.44 5.77
CA TYR A 264 -11.96 39.14 5.07
C TYR A 264 -11.96 40.64 5.36
N ARG A 265 -10.77 41.24 5.25
CA ARG A 265 -10.54 42.69 5.49
C ARG A 265 -10.35 43.48 4.20
N ASN A 266 -9.79 42.83 3.19
CA ASN A 266 -9.62 43.35 1.84
C ASN A 266 -9.59 42.17 0.85
N ASP A 267 -9.70 42.48 -0.43
CA ASP A 267 -9.84 41.49 -1.49
C ASP A 267 -8.62 40.57 -1.60
N GLU A 268 -7.42 41.12 -1.44
CA GLU A 268 -6.16 40.35 -1.47
C GLU A 268 -6.08 39.33 -0.32
N ALA A 269 -6.62 39.66 0.86
CA ALA A 269 -6.71 38.74 1.97
C ALA A 269 -7.72 37.61 1.67
N LEU A 270 -8.85 37.92 1.03
CA LEU A 270 -9.81 36.91 0.62
C LEU A 270 -9.19 35.94 -0.41
N ASP A 271 -8.55 36.48 -1.44
CA ASP A 271 -7.86 35.68 -2.48
C ASP A 271 -6.85 34.73 -1.85
N LYS A 272 -6.02 35.25 -0.94
CA LYS A 272 -5.01 34.46 -0.27
C LYS A 272 -5.61 33.35 0.58
N THR A 273 -6.66 33.65 1.35
CA THR A 273 -7.33 32.65 2.19
C THR A 273 -7.95 31.54 1.36
N VAL A 274 -8.56 31.85 0.22
CA VAL A 274 -9.13 30.83 -0.69
C VAL A 274 -8.04 29.97 -1.32
N HIS A 275 -6.93 30.56 -1.78
CA HIS A 275 -5.80 29.80 -2.33
C HIS A 275 -5.14 28.88 -1.30
N ASP A 276 -4.92 29.39 -0.08
CA ASP A 276 -4.36 28.60 1.02
C ASP A 276 -5.30 27.42 1.35
N LEU A 277 -6.62 27.65 1.40
CA LEU A 277 -7.62 26.62 1.60
C LEU A 277 -7.59 25.54 0.50
N LEU A 278 -7.59 25.93 -0.79
CA LEU A 278 -7.51 24.97 -1.90
C LEU A 278 -6.22 24.13 -1.86
N THR A 279 -5.12 24.75 -1.44
CA THR A 279 -3.83 24.06 -1.24
C THR A 279 -3.93 23.03 -0.13
N GLU A 280 -4.55 23.36 1.00
CA GLU A 280 -4.77 22.42 2.11
C GLU A 280 -5.65 21.23 1.72
N ILE A 281 -6.75 21.50 0.99
CA ILE A 281 -7.66 20.46 0.49
C ILE A 281 -6.89 19.47 -0.40
N SER A 282 -6.04 19.99 -1.28
CA SER A 282 -5.19 19.17 -2.16
C SER A 282 -4.23 18.28 -1.35
N GLN A 283 -3.55 18.86 -0.35
CA GLN A 283 -2.64 18.12 0.52
C GLN A 283 -3.37 17.01 1.32
N GLU A 284 -4.58 17.26 1.81
CA GLU A 284 -5.39 16.24 2.50
C GLU A 284 -5.75 15.06 1.59
N ALA A 285 -6.07 15.32 0.33
CA ALA A 285 -6.34 14.27 -0.64
C ALA A 285 -5.07 13.46 -0.97
N GLU A 286 -3.94 14.13 -1.23
CA GLU A 286 -2.67 13.49 -1.54
C GLU A 286 -2.20 12.54 -0.43
N MET A 287 -2.40 12.91 0.84
CA MET A 287 -2.07 12.06 1.99
C MET A 287 -2.80 10.71 1.99
N ARG A 288 -3.88 10.59 1.21
CA ARG A 288 -4.67 9.37 1.02
C ARG A 288 -4.51 8.76 -0.37
N ASN A 289 -3.51 9.19 -1.14
CA ASN A 289 -3.31 8.84 -2.55
C ASN A 289 -4.56 9.12 -3.39
N CYS A 290 -5.17 10.27 -3.13
CA CYS A 290 -6.29 10.82 -3.88
C CYS A 290 -5.84 12.13 -4.54
N PHE A 291 -6.57 12.54 -5.57
CA PHE A 291 -6.44 13.86 -6.19
C PHE A 291 -7.79 14.57 -6.09
N ILE A 292 -7.78 15.88 -6.31
CA ILE A 292 -8.98 16.71 -6.29
C ILE A 292 -9.18 17.41 -7.62
N GLU A 293 -10.44 17.68 -7.93
CA GLU A 293 -10.86 18.74 -8.83
C GLU A 293 -11.70 19.71 -8.00
N ALA A 294 -11.25 20.95 -7.89
CA ALA A 294 -11.90 21.96 -7.07
C ALA A 294 -12.01 23.27 -7.84
N ASP A 295 -13.20 23.87 -7.81
CA ASP A 295 -13.48 25.20 -8.33
C ASP A 295 -14.15 26.02 -7.22
N ALA A 296 -13.68 27.24 -6.95
CA ALA A 296 -14.28 28.13 -5.96
C ALA A 296 -14.71 29.46 -6.60
N TRP A 297 -15.82 30.03 -6.14
CA TRP A 297 -16.27 31.36 -6.56
C TRP A 297 -17.05 32.07 -5.47
N GLU A 298 -17.02 33.40 -5.49
CA GLU A 298 -17.77 34.21 -4.54
C GLU A 298 -19.23 34.37 -5.02
N GLU A 299 -20.18 34.17 -4.11
CA GLU A 299 -21.61 34.32 -4.41
C GLU A 299 -21.96 35.80 -4.68
N GLY A 300 -22.55 36.09 -5.84
CA GLY A 300 -22.92 37.44 -6.25
C GLY A 300 -21.78 38.29 -6.84
N SER A 301 -20.65 37.67 -7.16
CA SER A 301 -19.43 38.31 -7.69
C SER A 301 -18.90 37.53 -8.91
N GLU A 302 -18.04 38.15 -9.72
CA GLU A 302 -17.36 37.47 -10.85
C GLU A 302 -16.06 36.76 -10.43
N ARG A 303 -15.69 36.83 -9.14
CA ARG A 303 -14.45 36.26 -8.62
C ARG A 303 -14.48 34.74 -8.59
N ARG A 304 -13.38 34.15 -9.06
CA ARG A 304 -13.18 32.71 -9.20
C ARG A 304 -11.73 32.32 -8.87
N TRP A 305 -11.58 31.14 -8.29
CA TRP A 305 -10.32 30.53 -7.90
C TRP A 305 -10.30 29.05 -8.28
#